data_AF-A0A388SEM0-F1
#
_entry.id   AF-A0A388SEM0-F1
#
_cell.length_a   1.000
_cell.length_b   1.000
_cell.length_c   1.000
_cell.angle_alpha   90.00
_cell.angle_beta   90.00
_cell.angle_gamma   90.00
#
_symmetry.space_group_name_H-M   'P 1'
#
loop_
_entity.id
_entity.type
_entity.pdbx_description
1 polymer ?
#
loop_
_entity_poly.entity_id
_entity_poly.type
_entity_poly.pdbx_seq_one_letter_code
_entity_poly.pdbx_strand_id
1 'polypeptide(L)'
;MLISAAVAAAVIAAAGPASAADMKKADCLQCHGPLEKLTQLAPMYQTESGKVINPHKFIPHDSKDPAKFPECTTCHTPHPMPPPKGFKDKSANVEMCYSCHHNYTFQKCSACHK
;
A
#
# COMPACT_ATOMS: atom_id res chain seq x y z
N MET A 1 12.77 -45.03 39.76
CA MET A 1 13.10 -44.80 38.33
C MET A 1 11.93 -45.29 37.49
N LEU A 2 11.01 -44.40 37.11
CA LEU A 2 9.97 -44.67 36.12
C LEU A 2 9.89 -43.42 35.25
N ILE A 3 10.38 -43.56 34.02
CA ILE A 3 10.45 -42.53 32.99
C ILE A 3 9.10 -42.55 32.27
N SER A 4 8.27 -41.53 32.46
CA SER A 4 7.08 -41.33 31.63
C SER A 4 7.38 -40.25 30.61
N ALA A 5 7.51 -40.69 29.36
CA ALA A 5 7.77 -39.87 28.20
C ALA A 5 6.61 -38.90 27.94
N ALA A 6 6.91 -37.60 27.87
CA ALA A 6 6.00 -36.60 27.38
C ALA A 6 5.88 -36.74 25.85
N VAL A 7 4.69 -37.11 25.37
CA VAL A 7 4.37 -37.07 23.94
C VAL A 7 4.06 -35.62 23.59
N ALA A 8 5.04 -34.93 22.99
CA ALA A 8 4.82 -33.62 22.38
C ALA A 8 4.03 -33.80 21.09
N ALA A 9 2.73 -33.48 21.12
CA ALA A 9 1.93 -33.36 19.90
C ALA A 9 2.39 -32.11 19.13
N ALA A 10 3.14 -32.32 18.05
CA ALA A 10 3.50 -31.26 17.13
C ALA A 10 2.24 -30.80 16.38
N VAL A 11 1.79 -29.58 16.67
CA VAL A 11 0.72 -28.92 15.94
C VAL A 11 1.28 -28.49 14.58
N ILE A 12 0.97 -29.24 13.53
CA ILE A 12 1.28 -28.83 12.16
C ILE A 12 0.23 -27.79 11.77
N ALA A 13 0.58 -26.51 11.87
CA ALA A 13 -0.22 -25.44 11.31
C ALA A 13 -0.14 -25.53 9.77
N ALA A 14 -1.20 -26.03 9.15
CA ALA A 14 -1.35 -25.96 7.70
C ALA A 14 -1.53 -24.50 7.29
N ALA A 15 -0.48 -23.89 6.74
CA ALA A 15 -0.56 -22.59 6.10
C ALA A 15 -1.38 -22.74 4.81
N GLY A 16 -2.66 -22.35 4.85
CA GLY A 16 -3.48 -22.19 3.66
C GLY A 16 -2.92 -21.07 2.76
N PRO A 17 -3.35 -20.98 1.48
CA PRO A 17 -2.92 -19.92 0.59
C PRO A 17 -3.32 -18.57 1.19
N ALA A 18 -2.34 -17.68 1.37
CA ALA A 18 -2.58 -16.34 1.86
C ALA A 18 -3.57 -15.64 0.91
N SER A 19 -4.74 -15.27 1.44
CA SER A 19 -5.71 -14.47 0.71
C SER A 19 -5.08 -13.11 0.36
N ALA A 20 -5.30 -12.63 -0.86
CA ALA A 20 -4.79 -11.33 -1.32
C ALA A 20 -5.26 -10.15 -0.44
N ALA A 21 -6.28 -10.34 0.39
CA ALA A 21 -6.82 -9.33 1.29
C ALA A 21 -5.89 -8.92 2.45
N ASP A 22 -4.92 -9.76 2.84
CA ASP A 22 -4.09 -9.54 4.03
C ASP A 22 -2.65 -9.06 3.74
N MET A 23 -2.34 -8.78 2.47
CA MET A 23 -1.00 -8.37 2.04
C MET A 23 -0.51 -7.12 2.78
N LYS A 24 0.71 -7.18 3.29
CA LYS A 24 1.40 -6.06 3.92
C LYS A 24 2.19 -5.29 2.87
N LYS A 25 2.48 -4.02 3.17
CA LYS A 25 3.38 -3.18 2.35
C LYS A 25 4.67 -3.91 1.95
N ALA A 26 5.29 -4.63 2.88
CA ALA A 26 6.51 -5.39 2.61
C ALA A 26 6.34 -6.44 1.50
N ASP A 27 5.18 -7.10 1.42
CA ASP A 27 4.89 -8.12 0.40
C ASP A 27 4.78 -7.47 -0.98
N CYS A 28 4.12 -6.33 -1.08
CA CYS A 28 4.00 -5.58 -2.33
C CYS A 28 5.38 -5.14 -2.87
N LEU A 29 6.27 -4.66 -1.98
CA LEU A 29 7.58 -4.15 -2.34
C LEU A 29 8.55 -5.24 -2.85
N GLN A 30 8.27 -6.52 -2.59
CA GLN A 30 9.06 -7.63 -3.15
C GLN A 30 9.04 -7.65 -4.69
N CYS A 31 7.96 -7.18 -5.31
CA CYS A 31 7.81 -7.14 -6.77
C CYS A 31 7.69 -5.72 -7.34
N HIS A 32 7.05 -4.78 -6.63
CA HIS A 32 6.89 -3.39 -7.10
C HIS A 32 8.13 -2.52 -6.88
N GLY A 33 9.14 -3.03 -6.16
CA GLY A 33 10.39 -2.31 -5.88
C GLY A 33 10.33 -1.47 -4.61
N PRO A 34 11.44 -0.81 -4.23
CA PRO A 34 11.53 -0.07 -2.97
C PRO A 34 10.68 1.21 -2.98
N LEU A 35 10.13 1.53 -1.81
CA LEU A 35 9.22 2.66 -1.60
C LEU A 35 9.84 3.98 -2.08
N GLU A 36 11.12 4.18 -1.83
CA GLU A 36 11.87 5.38 -2.19
C GLU A 36 11.81 5.64 -3.69
N LYS A 37 11.94 4.59 -4.50
CA LYS A 37 11.83 4.72 -5.97
C LYS A 37 10.42 5.09 -6.39
N LEU A 38 9.40 4.51 -5.77
CA LEU A 38 7.99 4.81 -6.08
C LEU A 38 7.68 6.30 -5.83
N THR A 39 8.21 6.87 -4.74
CA THR A 39 8.02 8.30 -4.44
C THR A 39 8.73 9.25 -5.42
N GLN A 40 9.69 8.74 -6.19
CA GLN A 40 10.48 9.50 -7.17
C GLN A 40 10.01 9.29 -8.62
N LEU A 41 9.05 8.38 -8.85
CA LEU A 41 8.52 8.17 -10.19
C LEU A 41 7.91 9.45 -10.77
N ALA A 42 7.98 9.56 -12.09
CA ALA A 42 7.31 10.62 -12.81
C ALA A 42 5.82 10.69 -12.42
N PRO A 43 5.23 11.89 -12.29
CA PRO A 43 3.80 12.05 -12.12
C PRO A 43 3.01 11.33 -13.21
N MET A 44 2.07 10.47 -12.84
CA MET A 44 1.25 9.70 -13.79
C MET A 44 -0.25 9.87 -13.56
N TYR A 45 -0.65 10.37 -12.39
CA TYR A 45 -2.07 10.56 -12.08
C TYR A 45 -2.53 11.95 -12.49
N GLN A 46 -3.53 12.01 -13.38
CA GLN A 46 -4.19 13.24 -13.79
C GLN A 46 -5.33 13.55 -12.84
N THR A 47 -5.23 14.67 -12.14
CA THR A 47 -6.27 15.16 -11.23
C THR A 47 -7.35 15.90 -12.01
N GLU A 48 -8.54 16.05 -11.42
CA GLU A 48 -9.65 16.79 -12.02
C GLU A 48 -9.30 18.25 -12.34
N SER A 49 -8.40 18.87 -11.57
CA SER A 49 -7.91 20.22 -11.82
C SER A 49 -6.86 20.31 -12.95
N GLY A 50 -6.62 19.22 -13.69
CA GLY A 50 -5.64 19.14 -14.77
C GLY A 50 -4.17 19.07 -14.31
N LYS A 51 -3.92 18.92 -12.99
CA LYS A 51 -2.55 18.77 -12.46
C LYS A 51 -2.14 17.31 -12.51
N VAL A 52 -0.93 17.03 -13.00
CA VAL A 52 -0.32 15.71 -12.93
C VAL A 52 0.43 15.54 -11.62
N ILE A 53 0.14 14.47 -10.87
CA ILE A 53 0.81 14.16 -9.61
C ILE A 53 1.31 12.72 -9.57
N ASN A 54 2.29 12.46 -8.71
CA ASN A 54 2.64 11.11 -8.26
C ASN A 54 1.90 10.86 -6.93
N PRO A 55 0.95 9.90 -6.86
CA PRO A 55 0.21 9.60 -5.63
C PRO A 55 1.05 8.95 -4.52
N HIS A 56 2.23 8.39 -4.83
CA HIS A 56 3.09 7.75 -3.83
C HIS A 56 3.82 8.80 -2.99
N LYS A 57 3.11 9.35 -2.00
CA LYS A 57 3.64 10.39 -1.10
C LYS A 57 3.24 10.07 0.34
N PHE A 58 4.10 10.49 1.27
CA PHE A 58 3.80 10.45 2.70
C PHE A 58 2.60 11.35 3.01
N ILE A 59 1.80 10.97 4.01
CA ILE A 59 0.68 11.77 4.51
C ILE A 59 0.83 11.81 6.05
N PRO A 60 1.24 12.95 6.64
CA PRO A 60 1.40 14.27 6.03
C PRO A 60 2.61 14.37 5.08
N HIS A 61 2.54 15.29 4.10
CA HIS A 61 3.46 15.38 2.96
C HIS A 61 4.91 15.79 3.27
N ASP A 62 5.17 16.26 4.47
CA ASP A 62 6.50 16.61 5.00
C ASP A 62 7.15 15.48 5.79
N SER A 63 6.39 14.43 6.11
CA SER A 63 6.90 13.27 6.84
C SER A 63 7.88 12.45 6.00
N LYS A 64 8.83 11.82 6.69
CA LYS A 64 9.72 10.78 6.17
C LYS A 64 9.58 9.46 6.93
N ASP A 65 8.68 9.41 7.91
CA ASP A 65 8.42 8.22 8.70
C ASP A 65 7.66 7.19 7.83
N PRO A 66 8.21 5.98 7.60
CA PRO A 66 7.54 4.92 6.83
C PRO A 66 6.16 4.54 7.39
N ALA A 67 5.92 4.71 8.68
CA ALA A 67 4.61 4.47 9.31
C ALA A 67 3.56 5.51 8.90
N LYS A 68 3.99 6.68 8.40
CA LYS A 68 3.11 7.73 7.84
C LYS A 68 2.92 7.59 6.34
N PHE A 69 3.48 6.56 5.71
CA PHE A 69 3.17 6.23 4.33
C PHE A 69 1.88 5.37 4.30
N PRO A 70 0.85 5.73 3.52
CA PRO A 70 -0.39 4.96 3.43
C PRO A 70 -0.16 3.48 3.09
N GLU A 71 -1.05 2.60 3.51
CA GLU A 71 -0.99 1.21 3.06
C GLU A 71 -1.31 1.12 1.57
N CYS A 72 -0.59 0.26 0.84
CA CYS A 72 -0.74 0.12 -0.61
C CYS A 72 -2.19 -0.18 -1.00
N THR A 73 -2.85 -1.00 -0.17
CA THR A 73 -4.22 -1.48 -0.37
C THR A 73 -5.30 -0.43 -0.15
N THR A 74 -4.95 0.72 0.43
CA THR A 74 -5.86 1.86 0.54
C THR A 74 -6.21 2.42 -0.85
N CYS A 75 -5.26 2.38 -1.78
CA CYS A 75 -5.41 2.92 -3.12
C CYS A 75 -5.41 1.82 -4.20
N HIS A 76 -4.64 0.76 -4.03
CA HIS A 76 -4.51 -0.33 -4.98
C HIS A 76 -5.31 -1.56 -4.55
N THR A 77 -5.85 -2.31 -5.51
CA THR A 77 -6.43 -3.63 -5.22
C THR A 77 -5.33 -4.69 -5.35
N PRO A 78 -5.06 -5.49 -4.30
CA PRO A 78 -4.16 -6.63 -4.40
C PRO A 78 -4.59 -7.61 -5.48
N HIS A 79 -3.61 -8.28 -6.07
CA HIS A 79 -3.84 -9.30 -7.10
C HIS A 79 -3.38 -10.69 -6.63
N PRO A 80 -3.92 -11.77 -7.22
CA PRO A 80 -3.44 -13.11 -6.97
C PRO A 80 -1.94 -13.24 -7.29
N MET A 81 -1.28 -14.15 -6.57
CA MET A 81 0.12 -14.51 -6.79
C MET A 81 0.23 -15.97 -7.22
N PRO A 82 0.85 -16.27 -8.38
CA PRO A 82 1.37 -15.33 -9.37
C PRO A 82 0.25 -14.59 -10.15
N PRO A 83 0.53 -13.40 -10.71
CA PRO A 83 -0.44 -12.70 -11.55
C PRO A 83 -0.83 -13.53 -12.77
N PRO A 84 -2.12 -13.60 -13.14
CA PRO A 84 -2.56 -14.27 -14.36
C PRO A 84 -1.90 -13.68 -15.61
N LYS A 85 -1.73 -14.51 -16.65
CA LYS A 85 -1.21 -14.03 -17.93
C LYS A 85 -2.09 -12.91 -18.49
N GLY A 86 -1.48 -11.75 -18.77
CA GLY A 86 -2.19 -10.58 -19.29
C GLY A 86 -2.94 -9.77 -18.22
N PHE A 87 -2.67 -10.00 -16.93
CA PHE A 87 -3.21 -9.18 -15.87
C PHE A 87 -2.77 -7.73 -16.05
N LYS A 88 -3.75 -6.82 -16.03
CA LYS A 88 -3.52 -5.38 -15.97
C LYS A 88 -4.02 -4.92 -14.63
N ASP A 89 -3.19 -4.18 -13.91
CA ASP A 89 -3.62 -3.56 -12.67
C ASP A 89 -4.82 -2.68 -12.91
N LYS A 90 -5.78 -2.76 -11.99
CA LYS A 90 -6.83 -1.76 -11.92
C LYS A 90 -6.19 -0.44 -11.50
N SER A 91 -6.70 0.65 -12.06
CA SER A 91 -6.29 1.99 -11.64
C SER A 91 -6.46 2.15 -10.13
N ALA A 92 -5.54 2.87 -9.50
CA ALA A 92 -5.62 3.18 -8.09
C ALA A 92 -6.79 4.14 -7.82
N ASN A 93 -7.40 4.01 -6.64
CA ASN A 93 -8.31 5.01 -6.09
C ASN A 93 -7.51 6.09 -5.36
N VAL A 94 -7.80 7.37 -5.60
CA VAL A 94 -7.16 8.50 -4.92
C VAL A 94 -8.14 9.30 -4.04
N GLU A 95 -9.34 8.77 -3.78
CA GLU A 95 -10.37 9.45 -3.00
C GLU A 95 -9.85 9.96 -1.64
N MET A 96 -8.95 9.19 -1.02
CA MET A 96 -8.31 9.59 0.25
C MET A 96 -7.58 10.94 0.13
N CYS A 97 -6.98 11.26 -1.02
CA CYS A 97 -6.32 12.56 -1.24
C CYS A 97 -7.30 13.72 -1.11
N TYR A 98 -8.56 13.53 -1.54
CA TYR A 98 -9.60 14.54 -1.49
C TYR A 98 -10.22 14.72 -0.10
N SER A 99 -9.91 13.85 0.87
CA SER A 99 -10.26 14.11 2.28
C SER A 99 -9.62 15.39 2.81
N CYS A 100 -8.40 15.71 2.36
CA CYS A 100 -7.67 16.93 2.68
C CYS A 100 -7.70 17.93 1.52
N HIS A 101 -7.59 17.46 0.27
CA HIS A 101 -7.72 18.29 -0.93
C HIS A 101 -9.19 18.44 -1.36
N HIS A 102 -10.09 18.73 -0.40
CA HIS A 102 -11.55 18.67 -0.57
C HIS A 102 -12.13 19.71 -1.55
N ASN A 103 -11.35 20.73 -1.90
CA ASN A 103 -11.69 21.67 -2.97
C ASN A 103 -11.21 21.21 -4.35
N TYR A 104 -10.88 19.92 -4.49
CA TYR A 104 -10.33 19.29 -5.69
C TYR A 104 -9.09 19.98 -6.25
N THR A 105 -8.38 20.71 -5.38
CA THR A 105 -7.15 21.43 -5.70
C THR A 105 -6.02 20.89 -4.85
N PHE A 106 -4.92 20.52 -5.51
CA PHE A 106 -3.71 20.02 -4.83
C PHE A 106 -2.80 21.17 -4.38
N GLN A 107 -3.39 22.18 -3.73
CA GLN A 107 -2.69 23.29 -3.06
C GLN A 107 -2.26 22.85 -1.65
N LYS A 108 -1.25 23.53 -1.08
CA LYS A 108 -0.84 23.25 0.31
C LYS A 108 -1.94 23.68 1.29
N CYS A 109 -2.12 22.92 2.37
CA CYS A 109 -3.13 23.22 3.39
C CYS A 109 -3.03 24.66 3.91
N SER A 110 -1.80 25.15 4.14
CA SER A 110 -1.53 26.50 4.62
C SER A 110 -1.98 27.64 3.69
N ALA A 111 -2.32 27.34 2.43
CA ALA A 111 -2.89 28.32 1.52
C ALA A 111 -4.36 28.64 1.86
N CYS A 112 -5.07 27.72 2.52
CA CYS A 112 -6.51 27.83 2.82
C CYS A 112 -6.84 27.72 4.33
N HIS A 113 -6.01 27.02 5.10
CA HIS A 113 -6.20 26.79 6.53
C HIS A 113 -5.02 27.38 7.32
N LYS A 114 -5.34 28.35 8.20
CA LYS A 114 -4.38 28.99 9.11
C LYS A 114 -4.41 28.34 10.48
#